data_AF-A0A843KE48-F1
#
_entry.id   AF-A0A843KE48-F1
#
_cell.length_a   1.000
_cell.length_b   1.000
_cell.length_c   1.000
_cell.angle_alpha   90.00
_cell.angle_beta   90.00
_cell.angle_gamma   90.00
#
_symmetry.space_group_name_H-M   'P 1'
#
loop_
_entity.id
_entity.type
_entity.pdbx_description
1 polymer ?
#
loop_
_entity_poly.entity_id
_entity_poly.type
_entity_poly.pdbx_seq_one_letter_code
_entity_poly.pdbx_strand_id
1 'polypeptide(L)' 'MSELQREHEFVEFGNLRDREGQYEQAIAAYDSALRIDPGDADALFDKGETLEKMGHLMEAQKCYALAMGMWNGY' A
#
# COMPACT_ATOMS: atom_id res chain seq x y z
N MET A 1 3.58 18.98 12.77
CA MET A 1 3.20 17.63 12.32
C MET A 1 3.75 17.48 10.92
N SER A 2 4.92 16.85 10.78
CA SER A 2 5.57 16.64 9.49
C SER A 2 4.68 15.75 8.61
N GLU A 3 4.68 15.97 7.30
CA GLU A 3 3.98 15.11 6.32
C GLU A 3 4.37 13.64 6.48
N LEU A 4 5.63 13.40 6.86
CA LEU A 4 6.19 12.09 7.20
C LEU A 4 5.46 11.33 8.32
N GLN A 5 4.85 12.03 9.29
CA GLN A 5 4.10 11.33 10.34
C GLN A 5 2.72 10.86 9.86
N ARG A 6 2.16 11.51 8.83
CA ARG A 6 0.83 11.15 8.33
C ARG A 6 0.88 9.91 7.43
N GLU A 7 1.94 9.72 6.66
CA GLU A 7 2.09 8.53 5.79
C GLU A 7 2.10 7.23 6.61
N HIS A 8 2.93 7.15 7.65
CA HIS A 8 2.99 6.03 8.58
C HIS A 8 1.63 5.77 9.25
N GLU A 9 0.90 6.83 9.59
CA GLU A 9 -0.42 6.70 10.23
C GLU A 9 -1.45 6.04 9.31
N PHE A 10 -1.38 6.32 7.99
CA PHE A 10 -2.24 5.69 7.00
C PHE A 10 -1.87 4.22 6.75
N VAL A 11 -0.58 3.88 6.74
CA VAL A 11 -0.10 2.50 6.60
C VAL A 11 -0.56 1.64 7.79
N GLU A 12 -0.34 2.13 9.01
CA GLU A 12 -0.80 1.44 10.23
C GLU A 12 -2.33 1.26 10.26
N PHE A 13 -3.07 2.28 9.83
CA PHE A 13 -4.53 2.18 9.71
C PHE A 13 -4.94 1.14 8.65
N GLY A 14 -4.24 1.09 7.51
CA GLY A 14 -4.46 0.09 6.48
C GLY A 14 -4.26 -1.33 7.02
N ASN A 15 -3.16 -1.56 7.74
CA ASN A 15 -2.83 -2.86 8.35
C ASN A 15 -3.88 -3.32 9.37
N LEU A 16 -4.43 -2.38 10.13
CA LEU A 16 -5.55 -2.65 11.04
C LEU A 16 -6.81 -3.09 10.28
N ARG A 17 -7.15 -2.42 9.18
CA ARG A 17 -8.34 -2.75 8.36
C ARG A 17 -8.17 -4.07 7.62
N ASP A 18 -6.97 -4.36 7.14
CA ASP A 18 -6.63 -5.65 6.51
C ASP A 18 -6.87 -6.81 7.48
N ARG A 19 -6.43 -6.68 8.74
CA ARG A 19 -6.68 -7.69 9.79
C ARG A 19 -8.16 -7.86 10.15
N GLU A 20 -8.96 -6.81 9.98
CA GLU A 20 -10.42 -6.88 10.14
C GLU A 20 -11.14 -7.46 8.92
N GLY A 21 -10.42 -7.81 7.85
CA GLY A 21 -10.98 -8.27 6.58
C GLY A 21 -11.60 -7.16 5.74
N GLN A 22 -11.39 -5.89 6.11
CA GLN A 22 -11.88 -4.70 5.41
C GLN A 22 -10.88 -4.24 4.35
N TYR A 23 -10.56 -5.13 3.43
CA TYR A 23 -9.49 -4.94 2.47
C TYR A 23 -9.67 -3.70 1.56
N GLU A 24 -10.90 -3.35 1.18
CA GLU A 24 -11.17 -2.13 0.38
C GLU A 24 -10.78 -0.84 1.14
N GLN A 25 -11.03 -0.81 2.45
CA GLN A 25 -10.66 0.33 3.30
C GLN A 25 -9.15 0.37 3.55
N ALA A 26 -8.52 -0.80 3.68
CA ALA A 26 -7.07 -0.91 3.78
C ALA A 26 -6.40 -0.32 2.52
N ILE A 27 -6.85 -0.73 1.34
CA ILE A 27 -6.37 -0.19 0.05
C ILE A 27 -6.54 1.33 -0.03
N ALA A 28 -7.69 1.87 0.37
CA ALA A 28 -7.92 3.31 0.37
C ALA A 28 -6.99 4.07 1.33
N ALA A 29 -6.60 3.45 2.45
CA ALA A 29 -5.64 4.01 3.39
C ALA A 29 -4.23 4.01 2.78
N TYR A 30 -3.79 2.89 2.18
CA TYR A 30 -2.50 2.83 1.49
C TYR A 30 -2.44 3.81 0.30
N ASP A 31 -3.51 3.97 -0.49
CA ASP A 31 -3.56 4.98 -1.56
C ASP A 31 -3.45 6.41 -1.03
N SER A 32 -3.92 6.66 0.20
CA SER A 32 -3.74 7.95 0.87
C SER A 32 -2.30 8.16 1.32
N ALA A 33 -1.62 7.11 1.82
CA ALA A 33 -0.19 7.14 2.11
C ALA A 33 0.63 7.40 0.82
N LEU A 34 0.33 6.68 -0.25
CA LEU A 34 1.00 6.82 -1.56
C LEU A 34 0.74 8.15 -2.26
N ARG A 35 -0.32 8.87 -1.87
CA ARG A 35 -0.53 10.25 -2.32
C ARG A 35 0.39 11.25 -1.64
N ILE A 36 0.88 10.93 -0.45
CA ILE A 36 1.82 11.75 0.31
C ILE A 36 3.23 11.41 -0.14
N ASP A 37 3.58 10.12 -0.11
CA ASP A 37 4.84 9.61 -0.65
C ASP A 37 4.57 8.46 -1.65
N PRO A 38 4.57 8.75 -2.96
CA PRO A 38 4.40 7.74 -4.00
C PRO A 38 5.52 6.69 -4.03
N GLY A 39 6.64 6.95 -3.37
CA GLY A 39 7.79 6.05 -3.25
C GLY A 39 7.80 5.21 -1.99
N ASP A 40 6.75 5.30 -1.15
CA ASP A 40 6.65 4.53 0.08
C ASP A 40 6.54 3.02 -0.23
N ALA A 41 7.66 2.33 -0.03
CA ALA A 41 7.78 0.91 -0.28
C ALA A 41 6.94 0.09 0.71
N ASP A 42 6.76 0.56 1.95
CA ASP A 42 5.97 -0.15 2.97
C ASP A 42 4.48 -0.08 2.59
N ALA A 43 3.98 1.09 2.21
CA ALA A 43 2.60 1.26 1.75
C ALA A 43 2.30 0.45 0.47
N LEU A 44 3.24 0.36 -0.49
CA LEU A 44 3.08 -0.46 -1.69
C LEU A 44 3.13 -1.96 -1.39
N PHE A 45 3.99 -2.37 -0.46
CA PHE A 45 4.13 -3.76 -0.04
C PHE A 45 2.86 -4.22 0.68
N ASP A 46 2.39 -3.46 1.66
CA ASP A 46 1.18 -3.78 2.42
C ASP A 46 -0.07 -3.78 1.52
N LYS A 47 -0.19 -2.82 0.59
CA LYS A 47 -1.24 -2.82 -0.43
C LYS A 47 -1.17 -4.08 -1.31
N GLY A 48 0.04 -4.50 -1.69
CA GLY A 48 0.27 -5.73 -2.43
C GLY A 48 -0.23 -6.95 -1.66
N GLU A 49 0.12 -7.06 -0.38
CA GLU A 49 -0.28 -8.17 0.49
C GLU A 49 -1.82 -8.25 0.63
N THR A 50 -2.47 -7.10 0.86
CA THR A 50 -3.94 -7.00 0.90
C THR A 50 -4.59 -7.44 -0.41
N LEU A 51 -4.03 -7.03 -1.56
CA LEU A 51 -4.54 -7.44 -2.86
C LEU A 51 -4.36 -8.95 -3.10
N GLU A 52 -3.26 -9.57 -2.65
CA GLU A 52 -3.10 -11.03 -2.69
C GLU A 52 -4.17 -11.74 -1.86
N LYS A 53 -4.47 -11.23 -0.66
CA LYS A 53 -5.55 -11.77 0.21
C LYS A 53 -6.92 -11.67 -0.45
N MET A 54 -7.19 -10.63 -1.24
CA MET A 54 -8.42 -10.52 -2.03
C MET A 54 -8.42 -11.39 -3.30
N GLY A 55 -7.30 -12.03 -3.65
CA GLY A 55 -7.13 -12.81 -4.88
C GLY A 55 -6.72 -11.99 -6.10
N HIS A 56 -6.43 -10.71 -5.93
CA HIS A 56 -6.01 -9.77 -6.98
C HIS A 56 -4.49 -9.84 -7.23
N LEU A 57 -3.99 -11.03 -7.57
CA LEU A 57 -2.56 -11.32 -7.74
C LEU A 57 -1.87 -10.42 -8.79
N MET A 58 -2.57 -10.07 -9.88
CA MET A 58 -2.00 -9.21 -10.92
C MET A 58 -1.77 -7.77 -10.44
N GLU A 59 -2.65 -7.24 -9.58
CA GLU A 59 -2.51 -5.89 -9.03
C GLU A 59 -1.48 -5.90 -7.89
N ALA A 60 -1.44 -6.95 -7.09
CA ALA A 60 -0.41 -7.15 -6.08
C ALA A 60 1.00 -7.16 -6.68
N GLN A 61 1.22 -7.95 -7.76
CA GLN A 61 2.51 -7.97 -8.46
C GLN A 61 2.92 -6.60 -8.98
N LYS A 62 1.97 -5.79 -9.47
CA LYS A 62 2.26 -4.41 -9.90
C LYS A 62 2.67 -3.55 -8.71
N CYS A 63 2.02 -3.68 -7.56
CA CYS A 63 2.38 -2.96 -6.34
C CYS A 63 3.78 -3.35 -5.86
N TYR A 64 4.11 -4.64 -5.85
CA TYR A 64 5.46 -5.10 -5.50
C TYR A 64 6.53 -4.65 -6.50
N ALA A 65 6.21 -4.62 -7.80
CA ALA A 65 7.12 -4.10 -8.83
C ALA A 65 7.35 -2.58 -8.68
N LEU A 66 6.32 -1.84 -8.30
CA LEU A 66 6.40 -0.44 -7.93
C LEU A 66 7.25 -0.24 -6.66
N ALA A 67 7.02 -1.06 -5.62
CA ALA A 67 7.74 -1.00 -4.33
C ALA A 67 9.24 -1.24 -4.52
N MET A 68 9.59 -2.23 -5.35
CA MET A 68 10.98 -2.51 -5.70
C MET A 68 11.60 -1.48 -6.65
N GLY A 69 10.84 -0.48 -7.11
CA GLY A 69 11.29 0.47 -8.13
C GLY A 69 11.62 -0.20 -9.47
N MET A 70 11.20 -1.46 -9.67
CA MET A 70 11.41 -2.23 -10.90
C MET A 70 10.48 -1.78 -12.03
N TRP A 71 9.42 -1.01 -11.74
CA TRP A 71 8.67 -0.31 -12.77
C TRP A 71 9.34 1.01 -13.17
N ASN A 72 10.61 0.93 -13.53
CA ASN A 72 11.29 1.95 -14.31
C ASN A 72 11.57 1.32 -15.67
N GLY A 73 10.65 1.56 -16.62
CA GLY A 73 10.66 0.90 -17.93
C GLY A 73 12.03 0.96 -18.60
N TYR A 74 12.65 -0.20 -18.76
CA TYR A 74 13.75 -0.47 -19.67
C TYR A 74 13.55 -1.85 -20.31
#